data_AF-A0A966W2R7-F1
#
_entry.id   AF-A0A966W2R7-F1
#
_cell.length_a   1.000
_cell.length_b   1.000
_cell.length_c   1.000
_cell.angle_alpha   90.00
_cell.angle_beta   90.00
_cell.angle_gamma   90.00
#
_symmetry.space_group_name_H-M   'P 1'
#
loop_
_entity.id
_entity.type
_entity.pdbx_description
1 polymer ?
#
loop_
_entity_poly.entity_id
_entity_poly.type
_entity_poly.pdbx_seq_one_letter_code
_entity_poly.pdbx_strand_id
1 'polypeptide(L)'
;MTREAFKKHVDEKIESVIQDAESRSGRTFLRRYCFGFIKPSRVHTEQEQVSEFLAKEVFVDEEHIFPCFDLILGDILEDGRLLFVGYRAGYQPRP
;
A
#
# COMPACT_ATOMS: atom_id res chain seq x y z
N MET A 1 1.20 11.92 13.45
CA MET A 1 2.28 11.08 12.84
C MET A 1 2.92 11.89 11.73
N THR A 2 4.25 11.90 11.58
CA THR A 2 4.88 12.64 10.48
C THR A 2 4.76 11.89 9.16
N ARG A 3 4.88 12.61 8.03
CA ARG A 3 4.84 12.01 6.69
C ARG A 3 5.89 10.93 6.47
N GLU A 4 7.12 11.16 6.94
CA GLU A 4 8.20 10.16 6.84
C GLU A 4 7.96 8.96 7.75
N ALA A 5 7.42 9.17 8.96
CA ALA A 5 7.03 8.06 9.83
C ALA A 5 5.91 7.23 9.19
N PHE A 6 4.96 7.86 8.50
CA PHE A 6 3.92 7.16 7.75
C PHE A 6 4.49 6.36 6.58
N LYS A 7 5.41 6.92 5.79
CA LYS A 7 6.04 6.20 4.68
C LYS A 7 6.75 4.93 5.17
N LYS A 8 7.50 5.05 6.27
CA LYS A 8 8.10 3.89 6.92
C LYS A 8 7.05 2.89 7.40
N HIS A 9 5.95 3.36 8.00
CA HIS A 9 4.85 2.50 8.41
C HIS A 9 4.19 1.76 7.23
N VAL A 10 4.06 2.41 6.07
CA VAL A 10 3.59 1.78 4.83
C VAL A 10 4.54 0.66 4.40
N ASP A 11 5.84 0.91 4.36
CA ASP A 11 6.84 -0.10 3.97
C ASP A 11 6.80 -1.32 4.92
N GLU A 12 6.72 -1.08 6.23
CA GLU A 12 6.55 -2.11 7.25
C GLU A 12 5.23 -2.88 7.06
N LYS A 13 4.14 -2.18 6.72
CA LYS A 13 2.83 -2.81 6.55
C LYS A 13 2.76 -3.66 5.28
N ILE A 14 3.39 -3.22 4.19
CA ILE A 14 3.54 -4.01 2.97
C ILE A 14 4.27 -5.31 3.29
N GLU A 15 5.42 -5.25 3.95
CA GLU A 15 6.16 -6.46 4.33
C GLU A 15 5.34 -7.38 5.23
N SER A 16 4.60 -6.84 6.21
CA SER A 16 3.68 -7.62 7.04
C SER A 16 2.62 -8.34 6.21
N VAL A 17 2.02 -7.69 5.20
CA VAL A 17 1.03 -8.33 4.33
C VAL A 17 1.67 -9.43 3.47
N ILE A 18 2.89 -9.23 2.98
CA ILE A 18 3.65 -10.27 2.26
C ILE A 18 3.85 -11.47 3.19
N GLN A 19 4.39 -11.26 4.38
CA GLN A 19 4.67 -12.33 5.35
C GLN A 19 3.40 -13.09 5.75
N ASP A 20 2.28 -12.40 5.94
CA ASP A 20 0.99 -13.02 6.21
C ASP A 20 0.53 -13.91 5.04
N ALA A 21 0.72 -13.45 3.80
CA ALA A 21 0.39 -14.21 2.60
C ALA A 21 1.32 -15.43 2.42
N GLU A 22 2.61 -15.29 2.71
CA GLU A 22 3.59 -16.38 2.69
C GLU A 22 3.23 -17.46 3.72
N SER A 23 2.92 -17.04 4.95
CA SER A 23 2.50 -17.93 6.03
C SER A 23 1.25 -18.73 5.66
N ARG A 24 0.26 -18.07 5.05
CA ARG A 24 -1.01 -18.71 4.65
C ARG A 24 -0.88 -19.63 3.43
N SER A 25 0.00 -19.28 2.49
CA SER A 25 0.16 -20.03 1.23
C SER A 25 1.25 -21.10 1.28
N GLY A 26 2.14 -21.05 2.27
CA GLY A 26 3.34 -21.89 2.34
C GLY A 26 4.37 -21.57 1.25
N ARG A 27 4.25 -20.42 0.57
CA ARG A 27 5.14 -19.98 -0.50
C ARG A 27 5.96 -18.79 -0.03
N THR A 28 7.16 -18.65 -0.59
CA THR A 28 7.94 -17.43 -0.45
C THR A 28 7.76 -16.57 -1.70
N PHE A 29 7.55 -15.27 -1.52
CA PHE A 29 7.41 -14.30 -2.60
C PHE A 29 8.68 -13.47 -2.78
N LEU A 30 8.94 -13.07 -4.02
CA LEU A 30 9.94 -12.04 -4.29
C LEU A 30 9.40 -10.70 -3.78
N ARG A 31 10.25 -9.89 -3.14
CA ARG A 31 9.92 -8.52 -2.69
C ARG A 31 9.97 -7.54 -3.88
N ARG A 32 9.23 -7.89 -4.93
CA ARG A 32 9.01 -7.09 -6.13
C ARG A 32 7.52 -6.83 -6.23
N TYR A 33 7.10 -5.58 -6.10
CA TYR A 33 5.68 -5.26 -6.05
C TYR A 33 5.34 -3.96 -6.75
N CYS A 34 4.06 -3.74 -6.97
CA CYS A 34 3.51 -2.46 -7.43
C CYS A 34 2.15 -2.24 -6.77
N PHE A 35 1.64 -1.02 -6.85
CA PHE A 35 0.34 -0.65 -6.28
C PHE A 35 -0.63 -0.20 -7.37
N GLY A 36 -1.87 -0.69 -7.31
CA GLY A 36 -3.00 -0.19 -8.09
C GLY A 36 -4.17 0.20 -7.20
N PHE A 37 -5.03 1.12 -7.65
CA PHE A 37 -6.32 1.27 -6.98
C PHE A 37 -7.19 0.03 -7.19
N ILE A 38 -8.07 -0.28 -6.25
CA ILE A 38 -9.03 -1.40 -6.37
C ILE A 38 -10.00 -1.25 -7.57
N LYS A 39 -10.12 -0.03 -8.10
CA LYS A 39 -10.88 0.24 -9.33
C LYS A 39 -10.07 -0.19 -10.56
N PRO A 40 -10.70 -0.55 -11.68
CA PRO A 40 -9.99 -0.94 -12.90
C PRO A 40 -9.05 0.18 -13.36
N SER A 41 -7.77 0.06 -13.02
CA SER A 41 -6.69 0.93 -13.45
C SER A 41 -5.62 0.03 -14.03
N ARG A 42 -5.16 0.35 -15.24
CA ARG A 42 -3.98 -0.28 -15.84
C ARG A 42 -2.68 0.41 -15.42
N VAL A 43 -2.79 1.52 -14.71
CA VAL A 43 -1.64 2.28 -14.20
C VAL A 43 -1.34 1.77 -12.81
N HIS A 44 -0.11 1.29 -12.63
CA HIS A 44 0.43 0.91 -11.34
C HIS A 44 1.50 1.92 -10.90
N THR A 45 1.54 2.19 -9.61
CA THR A 45 2.64 2.88 -8.96
C THR A 45 3.73 1.86 -8.67
N GLU A 46 4.94 2.12 -9.20
CA GLU A 46 6.09 1.24 -8.99
C GLU A 46 6.58 1.27 -7.53
N GLN A 47 7.21 0.18 -7.10
CA GLN A 47 7.62 -0.09 -5.72
C GLN A 47 8.25 1.11 -5.02
N GLU A 48 9.23 1.77 -5.65
CA GLU A 48 10.01 2.87 -5.08
C GLU A 48 9.17 4.12 -4.81
N GLN A 49 7.96 4.18 -5.38
CA GLN A 49 7.04 5.30 -5.29
C GLN A 49 5.80 5.00 -4.45
N VAL A 50 5.59 3.75 -4.00
CA VAL A 50 4.35 3.34 -3.32
C VAL A 50 4.14 4.13 -2.02
N SER A 51 5.14 4.18 -1.14
CA SER A 51 4.98 4.88 0.14
C SER A 51 4.76 6.38 -0.03
N GLU A 52 5.48 7.00 -0.97
CA GLU A 52 5.32 8.40 -1.33
C GLU A 52 3.93 8.68 -1.93
N PHE A 53 3.45 7.79 -2.80
CA PHE A 53 2.13 7.86 -3.39
C PHE A 53 1.02 7.75 -2.33
N LEU A 54 1.08 6.73 -1.48
CA LEU A 54 0.08 6.55 -0.41
C LEU A 54 0.09 7.71 0.58
N ALA A 55 1.27 8.29 0.88
CA ALA A 55 1.36 9.48 1.71
C ALA A 55 0.61 10.67 1.09
N LYS A 56 0.70 10.86 -0.23
CA LYS A 56 -0.04 11.93 -0.94
C LYS A 56 -1.56 11.73 -0.90
N GLU A 57 -2.02 10.48 -0.85
CA GLU A 57 -3.46 10.17 -0.82
C GLU A 57 -4.10 10.41 0.56
N VAL A 58 -3.32 10.31 1.64
CA VAL A 58 -3.83 10.39 3.01
C VAL A 58 -3.47 11.65 3.78
N PHE A 59 -2.36 12.32 3.49
CA PHE A 59 -2.04 13.60 4.14
C PHE A 59 -2.73 14.75 3.42
N VAL A 60 -3.50 15.53 4.16
CA VAL A 60 -4.06 16.79 3.67
C VAL A 60 -3.09 17.93 3.99
N ASP A 61 -2.64 17.98 5.23
CA ASP A 61 -1.61 18.89 5.74
C ASP A 61 -0.87 18.25 6.92
N GLU A 62 -0.06 19.01 7.67
CA GLU A 62 0.71 18.51 8.81
C GLU A 62 -0.16 18.12 10.01
N GLU A 63 -1.37 18.67 10.09
CA GLU A 63 -2.34 18.49 11.18
C GLU A 63 -3.54 17.64 10.76
N HIS A 64 -3.68 17.22 9.52
CA HIS A 64 -4.84 16.45 9.05
C HIS A 64 -4.46 15.28 8.16
N ILE A 65 -4.87 14.08 8.58
CA ILE A 65 -4.65 12.82 7.87
C ILE A 65 -5.96 12.03 7.72
N PHE A 66 -6.16 11.40 6.57
CA PHE A 66 -7.21 10.40 6.42
C PHE A 66 -6.89 9.17 7.27
N PRO A 67 -7.80 8.77 8.19
CA PRO A 67 -7.45 7.83 9.25
C PRO A 67 -7.36 6.37 8.78
N CYS A 68 -7.79 6.05 7.56
CA CYS A 68 -7.89 4.68 7.11
C CYS A 68 -7.69 4.56 5.59
N PHE A 69 -6.82 3.62 5.22
CA PHE A 69 -6.55 3.20 3.85
C PHE A 69 -6.51 1.67 3.84
N ASP A 70 -7.36 1.06 3.03
CA ASP A 70 -7.36 -0.39 2.86
C ASP A 70 -6.22 -0.78 1.92
N LEU A 71 -5.39 -1.73 2.34
CA LEU A 71 -4.27 -2.26 1.57
C LEU A 71 -4.31 -3.79 1.62
N ILE A 72 -4.39 -4.41 0.45
CA ILE A 72 -4.48 -5.86 0.30
C ILE A 72 -3.54 -6.34 -0.81
N LEU A 73 -3.06 -7.57 -0.67
CA LEU A 73 -2.41 -8.28 -1.77
C LEU A 73 -3.51 -8.81 -2.70
N GLY A 74 -3.61 -8.21 -3.90
CA GLY A 74 -4.69 -8.50 -4.84
C GLY A 74 -4.37 -9.64 -5.80
N ASP A 75 -3.16 -9.66 -6.37
CA ASP A 75 -2.75 -10.65 -7.36
C ASP A 75 -1.23 -10.81 -7.44
N ILE A 76 -0.76 -11.77 -8.25
CA ILE A 76 0.62 -11.92 -8.71
C ILE A 76 0.62 -11.74 -10.22
N LEU A 77 1.31 -10.71 -10.71
CA LEU A 77 1.40 -10.41 -12.14
C LEU A 77 2.21 -11.48 -12.88
N GLU A 78 2.03 -11.53 -14.22
CA GLU A 78 2.72 -12.50 -15.09
C GLU A 78 4.26 -12.44 -14.98
N ASP A 79 4.82 -11.28 -14.64
CA ASP A 79 6.26 -11.06 -14.45
C ASP A 79 6.75 -11.41 -13.02
N GLY A 80 5.86 -11.96 -12.19
CA GLY A 80 6.12 -12.36 -10.80
C GLY A 80 6.06 -11.22 -9.79
N ARG A 81 5.73 -9.99 -10.18
CA ARG A 81 5.49 -8.90 -9.22
C ARG A 81 4.19 -9.12 -8.45
N LEU A 82 4.21 -8.77 -7.16
CA LEU A 82 3.01 -8.72 -6.34
C LEU A 82 2.22 -7.45 -6.66
N LEU A 83 0.93 -7.58 -6.93
CA LEU A 83 0.02 -6.45 -7.09
C LEU A 83 -0.66 -6.17 -5.76
N PHE A 84 -0.26 -5.08 -5.10
CA PHE A 84 -1.04 -4.51 -4.01
C PHE A 84 -2.18 -3.69 -4.58
N VAL A 85 -3.36 -3.84 -3.99
CA VAL A 85 -4.49 -2.97 -4.29
C VAL A 85 -5.05 -2.34 -3.04
N GLY A 86 -5.66 -1.18 -3.20
CA GLY A 86 -6.21 -0.46 -2.07
C GLY A 86 -7.04 0.74 -2.45
N TYR A 87 -7.61 1.35 -1.42
CA TYR A 87 -8.33 2.61 -1.54
C TYR A 87 -8.43 3.29 -0.17
N ARG A 88 -8.56 4.61 -0.22
CA ARG A 88 -8.83 5.41 0.97
C ARG A 88 -10.28 5.24 1.39
N ALA A 89 -10.53 4.92 2.65
CA ALA A 89 -11.88 4.84 3.17
C ALA A 89 -12.55 6.23 3.18
N GLY A 90 -13.88 6.28 3.11
CA GLY A 90 -14.66 7.52 2.99
C GLY A 90 -14.74 8.40 4.25
N TYR A 91 -13.86 8.18 5.24
CA TYR A 91 -13.84 8.99 6.45
C TYR A 91 -13.27 10.39 6.17
N GLN A 92 -13.72 11.37 6.94
CA GLN A 92 -13.13 12.71 6.91
C GLN A 92 -11.69 12.67 7.50
N PRO A 93 -10.80 13.56 7.04
CA PRO A 93 -9.49 13.77 7.68
C PRO A 93 -9.65 14.06 9.17
N ARG A 94 -8.70 13.57 9.96
CA ARG A 94 -8.63 13.74 11.40
C ARG A 94 -7.27 14.32 11.79
N PRO A 95 -7.19 15.02 12.94
CA PRO A 95 -5.93 15.35 13.58
C PRO A 95 -5.06 14.14 13.92
#